data_AF-A0A6N3EVF4-F1
#
_entry.id   AF-A0A6N3EVF4-F1
#
_cell.length_a   1.000
_cell.length_b   1.000
_cell.length_c   1.000
_cell.angle_alpha   90.00
_cell.angle_beta   90.00
_cell.angle_gamma   90.00
#
_symmetry.space_group_name_H-M   'P 1'
#
loop_
_entity.id
_entity.type
_entity.pdbx_description
1 polymer ?
#
loop_
_entity_poly.entity_id
_entity_poly.type
_entity_poly.pdbx_seq_one_letter_code
_entity_poly.pdbx_strand_id
1 'polypeptide(L)'
;MCKADIFNEIIQVVSRETEIAPKVILSGSKEAEVVDARYLLVYFLFKEGFYPSQIASLVGKTKRAVNYMLSNFSSRVRCGKMMGIYRERIGNELGKN
;
A
#
# COMPACT_ATOMS: atom_id res chain seq x y z
N MET A 1 15.92 -11.11 -0.01
CA MET A 1 14.84 -11.15 0.99
C MET A 1 13.72 -12.04 0.50
N CYS A 2 13.05 -12.78 1.38
CA CYS A 2 11.89 -13.58 0.96
C CYS A 2 10.64 -12.69 0.82
N LYS A 3 9.59 -13.19 0.17
CA LYS A 3 8.34 -12.41 -0.02
C LYS A 3 7.69 -11.98 1.30
N ALA A 4 7.83 -12.77 2.37
CA ALA A 4 7.30 -12.39 3.67
C ALA A 4 8.07 -11.19 4.25
N ASP A 5 9.40 -11.17 4.10
CA ASP A 5 10.23 -10.05 4.56
C ASP A 5 9.89 -8.77 3.81
N ILE A 6 9.75 -8.83 2.48
CA ILE A 6 9.39 -7.69 1.65
C ILE A 6 8.00 -7.15 2.04
N PHE A 7 7.02 -8.04 2.26
CA PHE A 7 5.70 -7.62 2.71
C PHE A 7 5.77 -6.92 4.07
N ASN A 8 6.50 -7.51 5.03
CA ASN A 8 6.65 -6.97 6.38
C ASN A 8 7.37 -5.62 6.36
N GLU A 9 8.41 -5.45 5.55
CA GLU A 9 9.09 -4.18 5.40
C GLU A 9 8.14 -3.10 4.87
N ILE A 10 7.48 -3.36 3.73
CA ILE A 10 6.60 -2.36 3.10
C ILE A 10 5.45 -1.98 4.03
N ILE A 11 4.79 -2.93 4.70
CA ILE A 11 3.67 -2.60 5.57
C ILE A 11 4.12 -1.80 6.80
N GLN A 12 5.32 -2.03 7.33
CA GLN A 12 5.88 -1.22 8.43
C GLN A 12 6.23 0.19 7.96
N VAL A 13 6.82 0.33 6.77
CA VAL A 13 7.12 1.65 6.18
C VAL A 13 5.83 2.45 5.94
N VAL A 14 4.83 1.84 5.28
CA VAL A 14 3.52 2.49 5.07
C VAL A 14 2.89 2.87 6.40
N SER A 15 2.97 1.99 7.41
CA SER A 15 2.40 2.25 8.73
C SER A 15 3.03 3.45 9.41
N ARG A 16 4.36 3.54 9.42
CA ARG A 16 5.09 4.68 9.99
C ARG A 16 4.78 5.98 9.26
N GLU A 17 4.83 5.99 7.93
CA GLU A 17 4.65 7.22 7.14
C GLU A 17 3.21 7.74 7.19
N THR A 18 2.21 6.86 7.32
CA THR A 18 0.80 7.25 7.39
C THR A 18 0.27 7.37 8.82
N GLU A 19 1.07 6.97 9.82
CA GLU A 19 0.67 6.87 11.23
C GLU A 19 -0.53 5.92 11.48
N ILE A 20 -0.77 4.97 10.56
CA ILE A 20 -1.86 4.00 10.66
C ILE A 20 -1.28 2.62 10.98
N ALA A 21 -1.73 2.00 12.07
CA ALA A 21 -1.23 0.68 12.47
C ALA A 21 -1.46 -0.39 11.38
N PRO A 22 -0.55 -1.38 11.19
CA PRO A 22 -0.66 -2.40 10.14
C PRO A 22 -1.99 -3.16 10.19
N LYS A 23 -2.46 -3.49 11.41
CA LYS A 23 -3.75 -4.15 11.64
C LYS A 23 -4.95 -3.34 11.10
N VAL A 24 -4.86 -2.01 11.13
CA VAL A 24 -5.92 -1.10 10.64
C VAL A 24 -5.85 -0.98 9.12
N ILE A 25 -4.64 -0.90 8.55
CA ILE A 25 -4.41 -0.92 7.09
C ILE A 25 -5.03 -2.18 6.47
N LEU A 26 -4.82 -3.34 7.09
CA LEU A 26 -5.34 -4.64 6.64
C LEU A 26 -6.84 -4.85 6.96
N SER A 27 -7.46 -3.95 7.71
CA SER A 27 -8.85 -4.11 8.16
C SER A 27 -9.90 -3.87 7.05
N GLY A 28 -11.17 -4.02 7.43
CA GLY A 28 -12.33 -3.63 6.62
C GLY A 28 -12.66 -2.13 6.65
N SER A 29 -11.90 -1.29 7.39
CA SER A 29 -12.21 0.12 7.56
C SER A 29 -12.23 0.88 6.22
N LYS A 30 -13.22 1.77 6.12
CA LYS A 30 -13.53 2.61 4.96
C LYS A 30 -13.15 4.08 5.17
N GLU A 31 -12.54 4.43 6.31
CA GLU A 31 -11.99 5.77 6.55
C GLU A 31 -11.00 6.12 5.44
N ALA A 32 -11.08 7.36 4.95
CA ALA A 32 -10.40 7.78 3.72
C ALA A 32 -8.88 7.54 3.79
N GLU A 33 -8.28 7.89 4.92
CA GLU A 33 -6.86 7.77 5.25
C GLU A 33 -6.43 6.29 5.34
N VAL A 34 -7.29 5.44 5.92
CA VAL A 34 -7.03 3.99 5.99
C VAL A 34 -7.08 3.37 4.60
N VAL A 35 -8.02 3.82 3.75
CA VAL A 35 -8.09 3.41 2.36
C VAL A 35 -6.86 3.91 1.61
N ASP A 36 -6.40 5.14 1.82
CA ASP A 36 -5.15 5.68 1.25
C ASP A 36 -3.92 4.87 1.64
N ALA A 37 -3.72 4.58 2.92
CA ALA A 37 -2.63 3.71 3.37
C ALA A 37 -2.66 2.34 2.69
N ARG A 38 -3.86 1.76 2.49
CA ARG A 38 -4.01 0.48 1.78
C ARG A 38 -3.67 0.58 0.30
N TYR A 39 -4.02 1.68 -0.36
CA TYR A 39 -3.63 1.93 -1.75
C TYR A 39 -2.10 2.04 -1.89
N LEU A 40 -1.43 2.70 -0.94
CA LEU A 40 0.04 2.79 -0.91
C LEU A 40 0.67 1.40 -0.75
N LEU A 41 0.21 0.61 0.22
CA LEU A 41 0.69 -0.76 0.42
C LEU A 41 0.54 -1.61 -0.85
N VAL A 42 -0.65 -1.60 -1.48
CA VAL A 42 -0.91 -2.35 -2.71
C VAL A 42 0.00 -1.91 -3.86
N TYR A 43 0.20 -0.60 -4.02
CA TYR A 43 1.06 -0.05 -5.06
C TYR A 43 2.52 -0.50 -4.90
N PHE A 44 3.08 -0.39 -3.69
CA PHE A 44 4.48 -0.77 -3.45
C PHE A 44 4.69 -2.28 -3.53
N LEU A 45 3.77 -3.10 -3.03
CA LEU A 45 3.84 -4.56 -3.24
C LEU A 45 3.82 -4.93 -4.72
N PHE A 46 2.99 -4.27 -5.52
CA PHE A 46 2.98 -4.51 -6.97
C PHE A 46 4.30 -4.07 -7.63
N LYS A 47 4.86 -2.93 -7.20
CA LYS A 47 6.17 -2.45 -7.67
C LYS A 47 7.30 -3.44 -7.34
N GLU A 48 7.24 -4.09 -6.17
CA GLU A 48 8.17 -5.15 -5.75
C GLU A 48 7.87 -6.53 -6.39
N GLY A 49 7.01 -6.59 -7.40
CA GLY A 49 6.78 -7.79 -8.21
C GLY A 49 5.77 -8.79 -7.64
N PHE A 50 4.92 -8.38 -6.69
CA PHE A 50 3.82 -9.23 -6.23
C PHE A 50 2.68 -9.24 -7.25
N TYR A 51 2.18 -10.43 -7.58
CA TYR A 51 1.01 -10.55 -8.44
C TYR A 51 -0.28 -10.10 -7.71
N PRO A 52 -1.27 -9.53 -8.41
CA PRO A 52 -2.52 -9.08 -7.79
C PRO A 52 -3.26 -10.15 -6.95
N SER A 53 -3.16 -11.43 -7.33
CA SER A 53 -3.70 -12.54 -6.54
C SER A 53 -2.96 -12.76 -5.23
N GLN A 54 -1.64 -12.59 -5.19
CA GLN A 54 -0.84 -12.69 -3.98
C GLN A 54 -1.13 -11.52 -3.03
N ILE A 55 -1.16 -10.31 -3.60
CA ILE A 55 -1.51 -9.09 -2.84
C ILE A 55 -2.90 -9.25 -2.21
N ALA A 56 -3.89 -9.74 -2.98
CA ALA A 56 -5.24 -9.99 -2.50
C ALA A 56 -5.28 -10.86 -1.23
N SER A 57 -4.54 -11.97 -1.24
CA SER A 57 -4.41 -12.85 -0.06
C SER A 57 -3.75 -12.16 1.13
N LEU A 58 -2.69 -11.37 0.89
CA LEU A 58 -1.95 -10.67 1.95
C LEU A 58 -2.75 -9.53 2.59
N VAL A 59 -3.56 -8.80 1.80
CA VAL A 59 -4.32 -7.62 2.26
C VAL A 59 -5.77 -7.94 2.62
N GLY A 60 -6.19 -9.20 2.54
CA GLY A 60 -7.55 -9.64 2.86
C GLY A 60 -8.61 -9.02 1.93
N LYS A 61 -8.30 -8.84 0.64
CA LYS A 61 -9.22 -8.26 -0.36
C LYS A 61 -9.36 -9.19 -1.56
N THR A 62 -10.34 -8.92 -2.42
CA THR A 62 -10.49 -9.66 -3.67
C THR A 62 -9.48 -9.17 -4.71
N LYS A 63 -9.07 -10.04 -5.64
CA LYS A 63 -8.23 -9.67 -6.80
C LYS A 63 -8.85 -8.50 -7.59
N ARG A 64 -10.18 -8.45 -7.71
CA ARG A 64 -10.91 -7.35 -8.35
C ARG A 64 -10.68 -6.03 -7.61
N ALA A 65 -10.75 -6.03 -6.28
CA ALA A 65 -10.50 -4.84 -5.47
C ALA A 65 -9.04 -4.37 -5.61
N VAL A 66 -8.07 -5.29 -5.58
CA VAL A 66 -6.65 -4.96 -5.78
C VAL A 66 -6.42 -4.33 -7.16
N ASN A 67 -6.95 -4.92 -8.22
CA ASN A 67 -6.84 -4.35 -9.57
C ASN A 67 -7.48 -2.95 -9.65
N TYR A 68 -8.65 -2.76 -9.03
CA TYR A 68 -9.27 -1.45 -8.95
C TYR A 68 -8.37 -0.42 -8.23
N MET A 69 -7.71 -0.81 -7.14
CA MET A 69 -6.77 0.06 -6.43
C MET A 69 -5.60 0.47 -7.32
N LEU A 70 -4.98 -0.50 -8.02
CA LEU A 70 -3.87 -0.25 -8.93
C LEU A 70 -4.28 0.68 -10.08
N SER A 71 -5.41 0.42 -10.74
CA SER A 71 -5.90 1.24 -11.86
C SER A 71 -6.26 2.67 -11.47
N ASN A 72 -6.71 2.90 -10.22
CA ASN A 72 -7.11 4.23 -9.74
C ASN A 72 -6.01 4.95 -8.95
N PHE A 73 -4.87 4.30 -8.70
CA PHE A 73 -3.81 4.84 -7.85
C PHE A 73 -3.28 6.19 -8.33
N SER A 74 -3.01 6.33 -9.64
CA SER A 74 -2.50 7.58 -10.23
C SER A 74 -3.48 8.75 -10.04
N SER A 75 -4.77 8.50 -10.26
CA SER A 75 -5.81 9.50 -10.05
C SER A 75 -5.91 9.92 -8.58
N ARG A 76 -5.77 8.97 -7.66
CA ARG A 76 -5.82 9.24 -6.22
C ARG A 76 -4.63 10.06 -5.74
N VAL A 77 -3.43 9.75 -6.22
CA VAL A 77 -2.20 10.55 -5.98
C VAL A 77 -2.34 11.97 -6.54
N ARG A 78 -2.92 12.13 -7.73
CA ARG A 78 -3.11 13.46 -8.34
C ARG A 78 -4.10 14.32 -7.58
N CYS A 79 -5.19 13.74 -7.07
CA CYS A 79 -6.23 14.49 -6.37
C CYS A 79 -5.93 14.72 -4.88
N GLY A 80 -5.14 13.87 -4.24
CA GLY A 80 -4.83 13.94 -2.82
C GLY A 80 -3.42 14.44 -2.54
N LYS A 81 -3.27 15.68 -2.04
CA LYS A 81 -1.95 16.28 -1.70
C LYS A 81 -1.11 15.37 -0.79
N MET A 82 -1.72 14.80 0.24
CA MET A 82 -1.03 13.89 1.18
C MET A 82 -0.63 12.57 0.53
N MET A 83 -1.43 12.05 -0.40
CA MET A 83 -1.17 10.77 -1.06
C MET A 83 0.11 10.82 -1.92
N GLY A 84 0.37 11.95 -2.59
CA GLY A 84 1.63 12.18 -3.29
C GLY A 84 2.83 12.24 -2.36
N ILE A 85 2.70 12.96 -1.23
CA ILE A 85 3.76 13.08 -0.22
C ILE A 85 4.11 11.72 0.37
N TYR A 86 3.11 10.94 0.80
CA TYR A 86 3.35 9.61 1.35
C TYR A 86 4.01 8.68 0.32
N ARG A 87 3.54 8.70 -0.92
CA ARG A 87 4.16 7.90 -1.99
C ARG A 87 5.64 8.26 -2.16
N GLU A 88 5.99 9.55 -2.15
CA GLU A 88 7.38 9.98 -2.28
C GLU A 88 8.23 9.53 -1.08
N ARG A 89 7.76 9.78 0.14
CA ARG A 89 8.50 9.41 1.37
C ARG A 89 8.73 7.90 1.49
N ILE A 90 7.67 7.11 1.27
CA ILE A 90 7.76 5.64 1.29
C ILE A 90 8.72 5.15 0.20
N GLY A 91 8.62 5.70 -1.02
CA GLY A 91 9.50 5.33 -2.13
C GLY A 91 10.97 5.65 -1.84
N ASN A 92 11.24 6.79 -1.21
CA ASN A 92 12.57 7.20 -0.80
C ASN A 92 13.12 6.32 0.33
N GLU A 93 12.27 5.85 1.24
CA GLU A 93 12.70 4.97 2.32
C GLU A 93 13.00 3.55 1.82
N LEU A 94 12.13 2.99 0.97
CA LEU A 94 12.34 1.67 0.37
C LEU A 94 13.53 1.63 -0.61
N GLY A 95 13.89 2.77 -1.24
CA GLY A 95 15.04 2.87 -2.13
C GLY A 95 16.38 3.14 -1.44
N LYS A 96 16.39 3.34 -0.11
CA LYS A 96 17.60 3.53 0.69
C LYS A 96 18.19 2.22 1.23
N ASN A 97 17.48 1.11 1.08
CA ASN A 97 17.91 -0.25 1.44
C ASN A 97 18.40 -1.01 0.21
#